data_AF-A0A8H4M2I7-F1
#
_entry.id   AF-A0A8H4M2I7-F1
#
_cell.length_a   1.000
_cell.length_b   1.000
_cell.length_c   1.000
_cell.angle_alpha   90.00
_cell.angle_beta   90.00
_cell.angle_gamma   90.00
#
_symmetry.space_group_name_H-M   'P 1'
#
loop_
_entity.id
_entity.type
_entity.pdbx_description
1 polymer ?
#
loop_
_entity_poly.entity_id
_entity_poly.type
_entity_poly.pdbx_seq_one_letter_code
_entity_poly.pdbx_strand_id
1 'polypeptide(L)'
;MVQASKSWIAPFVKEITYEAAEMVDPLAMHWDSFRSCIYTPTEYARDRKDFCWTSGGREISYSKIYAYFSARSWEQQEIFRTDQDTIDLCASLPRFNNLRSIHLCFTDGIAPPFRWLSTRVVLDGQISFPSHLEKMATAMIVARENEVPIREFKISGFYPRIAAEEPLMWELMAEALANVEELQVIDSPTMVEYLAQIPLPRLRRFELASCWLSVTNLEAFVYAHADTLRYLHMDDIWFLREETTIEGIHLSVGTTKSILDSIIGIRTSGVLWELTMNRQAGGHYEIRETFGKARES
;
A
#
# COMPACT_ATOMS: atom_id res chain seq x y z
N MET A 1 -6.28 18.54 -5.98
CA MET A 1 -5.40 18.99 -4.87
C MET A 1 -5.01 20.48 -4.98
N VAL A 2 -4.45 20.94 -6.10
CA VAL A 2 -4.00 22.35 -6.29
C VAL A 2 -5.08 23.40 -6.00
N GLN A 3 -6.34 23.12 -6.36
CA GLN A 3 -7.46 24.02 -6.03
C GLN A 3 -7.73 24.06 -4.52
N ALA A 4 -7.71 22.91 -3.85
CA ALA A 4 -7.91 22.81 -2.41
C ALA A 4 -6.79 23.55 -1.63
N SER A 5 -5.54 23.42 -2.06
CA SER A 5 -4.38 24.09 -1.44
C SER A 5 -4.38 25.62 -1.61
N LYS A 6 -5.17 26.15 -2.55
CA LYS A 6 -5.39 27.59 -2.77
C LYS A 6 -6.68 28.11 -2.15
N SER A 7 -7.44 27.25 -1.49
CA SER A 7 -8.77 27.58 -0.99
C SER A 7 -8.77 27.77 0.52
N TRP A 8 -9.89 28.27 1.04
CA TRP A 8 -10.11 28.46 2.47
C TRP A 8 -10.09 27.15 3.28
N ILE A 9 -10.22 25.98 2.65
CA ILE A 9 -10.20 24.69 3.35
C ILE A 9 -8.79 24.22 3.70
N ALA A 10 -7.74 24.78 3.08
CA ALA A 10 -6.37 24.30 3.23
C ALA A 10 -5.89 24.18 4.70
N PRO A 11 -6.18 25.14 5.60
CA PRO A 11 -5.79 25.03 7.01
C PRO A 11 -6.52 23.90 7.76
N PHE A 12 -7.61 23.36 7.23
CA PHE A 12 -8.40 22.32 7.90
C PHE A 12 -8.07 20.91 7.40
N VAL A 13 -7.27 20.79 6.34
CA VAL A 13 -6.81 19.50 5.81
C VAL A 13 -5.82 18.87 6.79
N LYS A 14 -6.15 17.68 7.29
CA LYS A 14 -5.32 16.90 8.22
C LYS A 14 -4.75 15.62 7.61
N GLU A 15 -5.43 15.12 6.58
CA GLU A 15 -5.14 13.86 5.93
C GLU A 15 -5.32 14.02 4.42
N ILE A 16 -4.42 13.40 3.66
CA ILE A 16 -4.52 13.29 2.21
C ILE A 16 -4.41 11.83 1.83
N THR A 17 -5.37 11.36 1.04
CA THR A 17 -5.27 10.08 0.35
C THR A 17 -4.80 10.31 -1.07
N TYR A 18 -3.71 9.66 -1.45
CA TYR A 18 -3.20 9.60 -2.82
C TYR A 18 -3.48 8.21 -3.38
N GLU A 19 -4.42 8.15 -4.33
CA GLU A 19 -4.76 6.92 -5.03
C GLU A 19 -3.78 6.71 -6.19
N ALA A 20 -2.91 5.73 -6.02
CA ALA A 20 -1.94 5.30 -7.02
C ALA A 20 -2.55 4.15 -7.84
N ALA A 21 -2.95 4.44 -9.07
CA ALA A 21 -3.47 3.42 -9.99
C ALA A 21 -2.33 2.60 -10.58
N GLU A 22 -2.47 1.28 -10.61
CA GLU A 22 -1.59 0.44 -11.41
C GLU A 22 -1.64 0.83 -12.89
N MET A 23 -0.49 0.70 -13.57
CA MET A 23 -0.33 1.18 -14.94
C MET A 23 -0.90 0.17 -15.94
N VAL A 24 -1.82 0.64 -16.78
CA VAL A 24 -2.29 -0.10 -17.95
C VAL A 24 -1.14 -0.23 -18.95
N ASP A 25 -0.93 -1.43 -19.47
CA ASP A 25 0.07 -1.75 -20.48
C ASP A 25 0.02 -0.71 -21.62
N PRO A 26 1.13 0.01 -21.91
CA PRO A 26 1.20 0.95 -23.02
C PRO A 26 0.78 0.35 -24.36
N LEU A 27 0.99 -0.96 -24.55
CA LEU A 27 0.57 -1.69 -25.75
C LEU A 27 -0.95 -1.74 -25.92
N ALA A 28 -1.73 -1.49 -24.85
CA ALA A 28 -3.18 -1.39 -24.92
C ALA A 28 -3.67 -0.21 -25.78
N MET A 29 -2.82 0.78 -26.06
CA MET A 29 -3.11 1.85 -27.01
C MET A 29 -3.09 1.35 -28.46
N HIS A 30 -2.31 0.31 -28.76
CA HIS A 30 -2.16 -0.18 -30.13
C HIS A 30 -3.22 -1.24 -30.43
N TRP A 31 -4.10 -0.95 -31.39
CA TRP A 31 -5.20 -1.85 -31.74
C TRP A 31 -4.73 -3.27 -32.06
N ASP A 32 -3.65 -3.40 -32.84
CA ASP A 32 -3.13 -4.70 -33.26
C ASP A 32 -2.56 -5.50 -32.08
N SER A 33 -1.78 -4.86 -31.21
CA SER A 33 -1.25 -5.47 -29.98
C SER A 33 -2.38 -5.86 -29.02
N PHE A 34 -3.37 -4.99 -28.85
CA PHE A 34 -4.52 -5.27 -27.99
C PHE A 34 -5.27 -6.53 -28.45
N ARG A 35 -5.56 -6.63 -29.76
CA ARG A 35 -6.32 -7.76 -30.31
C ARG A 35 -5.55 -9.05 -30.47
N SER A 36 -4.22 -9.01 -30.52
CA SER A 36 -3.38 -10.20 -30.69
C SER A 36 -2.81 -10.74 -29.38
N CYS A 37 -2.59 -9.88 -28.39
CA CYS A 37 -1.77 -10.21 -27.21
C CYS A 37 -2.44 -9.92 -25.86
N ILE A 38 -3.28 -8.89 -25.76
CA ILE A 38 -3.84 -8.46 -24.47
C ILE A 38 -5.22 -9.07 -24.24
N TYR A 39 -6.13 -8.89 -25.20
CA TYR A 39 -7.47 -9.41 -25.11
C TYR A 39 -8.00 -9.73 -26.50
N THR A 40 -7.97 -11.00 -26.89
CA THR A 40 -8.27 -11.42 -28.25
C THR A 40 -9.79 -11.49 -28.52
N PRO A 41 -10.23 -11.40 -29.79
CA PRO A 41 -11.63 -11.62 -30.16
C PRO A 41 -12.17 -12.99 -29.74
N THR A 42 -11.31 -14.01 -29.70
CA THR A 42 -11.67 -15.37 -29.26
C THR A 42 -11.95 -15.39 -27.76
N GLU A 43 -11.11 -14.75 -26.95
CA GLU A 43 -11.35 -14.60 -25.52
C GLU A 43 -12.60 -13.75 -25.26
N TYR A 44 -12.84 -12.72 -26.07
CA TYR A 44 -14.09 -11.97 -26.00
C TYR A 44 -15.32 -12.83 -26.26
N ALA A 45 -15.30 -13.68 -27.28
CA ALA A 45 -16.40 -14.60 -27.55
C ALA A 45 -16.61 -15.61 -26.41
N ARG A 46 -15.52 -16.10 -25.80
CA ARG A 46 -15.57 -17.00 -24.63
C ARG A 46 -16.14 -16.28 -23.39
N ASP A 47 -15.53 -15.17 -23.00
CA ASP A 47 -15.87 -14.45 -21.77
C ASP A 47 -17.30 -13.87 -21.87
N ARG A 48 -17.76 -13.52 -23.07
CA ARG A 48 -19.16 -13.16 -23.34
C ARG A 48 -20.14 -14.30 -23.04
N LYS A 49 -19.76 -15.55 -23.28
CA LYS A 49 -20.59 -16.73 -23.03
C LYS A 49 -20.65 -17.06 -21.54
N ASP A 50 -19.52 -16.87 -20.86
CA ASP A 50 -19.33 -17.30 -19.47
C ASP A 50 -19.76 -16.22 -18.45
N PHE A 51 -19.85 -14.95 -18.87
CA PHE A 51 -20.15 -13.84 -17.98
C PHE A 51 -21.14 -12.83 -18.58
N CYS A 52 -22.15 -12.44 -17.80
CA CYS A 52 -23.11 -11.40 -18.19
C CYS A 52 -22.58 -9.99 -17.87
N TRP A 53 -21.63 -9.48 -18.67
CA TRP A 53 -21.12 -8.12 -18.52
C TRP A 53 -22.07 -7.10 -19.17
N THR A 54 -22.85 -6.39 -18.37
CA THR A 54 -23.71 -5.30 -18.86
C THR A 54 -23.26 -3.95 -18.33
N SER A 55 -23.27 -2.94 -19.19
CA SER A 55 -23.09 -1.53 -18.85
C SER A 55 -24.41 -0.82 -19.11
N GLY A 56 -25.16 -0.50 -18.05
CA GLY A 56 -26.50 0.10 -18.19
C GLY A 56 -27.50 -0.81 -18.91
N GLY A 57 -27.44 -2.12 -18.67
CA GLY A 57 -28.32 -3.12 -19.30
C GLY A 57 -27.99 -3.44 -20.76
N ARG A 58 -26.92 -2.87 -21.32
CA ARG A 58 -26.42 -3.20 -22.67
C ARG A 58 -25.12 -3.99 -22.60
N GLU A 59 -25.00 -4.94 -23.50
CA GLU A 59 -23.77 -5.71 -23.71
C GLU A 59 -22.62 -4.78 -24.12
N ILE A 60 -21.44 -5.03 -23.56
CA ILE A 60 -20.25 -4.22 -23.81
C ILE A 60 -19.60 -4.74 -25.09
N SER A 61 -19.52 -3.90 -26.13
CA SER A 61 -18.82 -4.27 -27.35
C SER A 61 -17.31 -4.36 -27.14
N TYR A 62 -16.66 -5.24 -27.89
CA TYR A 62 -15.20 -5.36 -27.92
C TYR A 62 -14.49 -4.02 -28.20
N SER A 63 -15.03 -3.21 -29.12
CA SER A 63 -14.51 -1.87 -29.41
C SER A 63 -14.60 -0.91 -28.21
N LYS A 64 -15.64 -1.04 -27.37
CA LYS A 64 -15.81 -0.22 -26.17
C LYS A 64 -14.78 -0.61 -25.09
N ILE A 65 -14.45 -1.89 -25.00
CA ILE A 65 -13.38 -2.39 -24.12
C ILE A 65 -12.04 -1.77 -24.55
N TYR A 66 -11.68 -1.89 -25.84
CA TYR A 66 -10.45 -1.30 -26.36
C TYR A 66 -10.40 0.23 -26.15
N ALA A 67 -11.47 0.95 -26.51
CA ALA A 67 -11.52 2.40 -26.35
C ALA A 67 -11.30 2.83 -24.89
N TYR A 68 -11.85 2.08 -23.94
CA TYR A 68 -11.64 2.35 -22.51
C TYR A 68 -10.17 2.17 -22.11
N PHE A 69 -9.55 1.02 -22.39
CA PHE A 69 -8.17 0.75 -21.98
C PHE A 69 -7.16 1.59 -22.74
N SER A 70 -7.39 1.87 -24.03
CA SER A 70 -6.55 2.77 -24.81
C SER A 70 -6.59 4.21 -24.26
N ALA A 71 -7.76 4.72 -23.90
CA ALA A 71 -7.88 6.05 -23.29
C ALA A 71 -7.18 6.10 -21.92
N ARG A 72 -7.36 5.07 -21.08
CA ARG A 72 -6.70 4.99 -19.76
C ARG A 72 -5.20 4.90 -19.85
N SER A 73 -4.68 4.05 -20.74
CA SER A 73 -3.24 3.94 -20.97
C SER A 73 -2.66 5.29 -21.44
N TRP A 74 -3.35 5.98 -22.37
CA TRP A 74 -2.92 7.30 -22.84
C TRP A 74 -2.90 8.35 -21.71
N GLU A 75 -3.96 8.43 -20.89
CA GLU A 75 -4.04 9.34 -19.74
C GLU A 75 -2.88 9.10 -18.76
N GLN A 76 -2.63 7.84 -18.40
CA GLN A 76 -1.54 7.47 -17.50
C GLN A 76 -0.17 7.84 -18.10
N GLN A 77 0.08 7.51 -19.37
CA GLN A 77 1.33 7.83 -20.04
C GLN A 77 1.60 9.35 -20.11
N GLU A 78 0.56 10.17 -20.32
CA GLU A 78 0.74 11.62 -20.32
C GLU A 78 1.07 12.17 -18.93
N ILE A 79 0.44 11.65 -17.88
CA ILE A 79 0.77 12.01 -16.49
C ILE A 79 2.22 11.61 -16.15
N PHE A 80 2.64 10.40 -16.52
CA PHE A 80 4.02 9.95 -16.31
C PHE A 80 5.03 10.79 -17.10
N ARG A 81 4.73 11.15 -18.35
CA ARG A 81 5.65 11.94 -19.18
C ARG A 81 5.81 13.38 -18.69
N THR A 82 4.77 13.95 -18.10
CA THR A 82 4.75 15.36 -17.69
C THR A 82 5.20 15.58 -16.24
N ASP A 83 5.27 14.51 -15.43
CA ASP A 83 5.47 14.58 -13.98
C ASP A 83 4.54 15.58 -13.27
N GLN A 84 3.35 15.80 -13.85
CA GLN A 84 2.41 16.79 -13.36
C GLN A 84 1.99 16.50 -11.91
N ASP A 85 1.86 15.21 -11.56
CA ASP A 85 1.56 14.77 -10.20
C ASP A 85 2.60 15.25 -9.19
N THR A 86 3.89 15.10 -9.51
CA THR A 86 5.01 15.53 -8.65
C THR A 86 4.98 17.02 -8.43
N ILE A 87 4.78 17.78 -9.51
CA ILE A 87 4.70 19.25 -9.48
C ILE A 87 3.52 19.69 -8.61
N ASP A 88 2.35 19.08 -8.81
CA ASP A 88 1.13 19.41 -8.08
C ASP A 88 1.25 19.07 -6.59
N LEU A 89 1.83 17.90 -6.26
CA LEU A 89 2.10 17.47 -4.88
C LEU A 89 3.05 18.42 -4.18
N CYS A 90 4.22 18.69 -4.76
CA CYS A 90 5.23 19.58 -4.18
C CYS A 90 4.71 21.01 -4.01
N ALA A 91 3.86 21.50 -4.92
CA ALA A 91 3.26 22.82 -4.81
C ALA A 91 2.11 22.90 -3.78
N SER A 92 1.47 21.77 -3.48
CA SER A 92 0.25 21.73 -2.66
C SER A 92 0.48 21.33 -1.22
N LEU A 93 1.28 20.28 -0.94
CA LEU A 93 1.46 19.76 0.42
C LEU A 93 1.95 20.82 1.41
N PRO A 94 2.94 21.68 1.08
CA PRO A 94 3.38 22.77 1.96
C PRO A 94 2.30 23.74 2.42
N ARG A 95 1.16 23.81 1.71
CA ARG A 95 0.08 24.77 2.00
C ARG A 95 -0.96 24.23 2.97
N PHE A 96 -0.87 22.95 3.31
CA PHE A 96 -1.77 22.30 4.26
C PHE A 96 -1.12 22.28 5.64
N ASN A 97 -1.09 23.43 6.32
CA ASN A 97 -0.31 23.62 7.56
C ASN A 97 -0.66 22.66 8.72
N ASN A 98 -1.83 22.02 8.68
CA ASN A 98 -2.27 21.03 9.67
C ASN A 98 -2.28 19.59 9.15
N LEU A 99 -1.71 19.36 7.96
CA LEU A 99 -1.53 18.04 7.40
C LEU A 99 -0.58 17.24 8.29
N ARG A 100 -1.07 16.10 8.79
CA ARG A 100 -0.30 15.20 9.64
C ARG A 100 -0.21 13.79 9.07
N SER A 101 -1.13 13.43 8.18
CA SER A 101 -1.32 12.07 7.71
C SER A 101 -1.35 12.00 6.19
N ILE A 102 -0.63 11.04 5.64
CA ILE A 102 -0.68 10.70 4.22
C ILE A 102 -1.01 9.22 4.10
N HIS A 103 -2.04 8.94 3.30
CA HIS A 103 -2.42 7.60 2.91
C HIS A 103 -2.14 7.38 1.43
N LEU A 104 -1.14 6.56 1.15
CA LEU A 104 -0.83 6.06 -0.18
C LEU A 104 -1.62 4.78 -0.43
N CYS A 105 -2.58 4.83 -1.35
CA CYS A 105 -3.52 3.74 -1.63
C CYS A 105 -3.33 3.21 -3.06
N PHE A 106 -2.86 1.99 -3.20
CA PHE A 106 -2.70 1.32 -4.49
C PHE A 106 -4.00 0.69 -4.94
N THR A 107 -4.40 1.00 -6.17
CA THR A 107 -5.68 0.57 -6.74
C THR A 107 -5.47 0.06 -8.16
N ASP A 108 -6.42 -0.75 -8.67
CA ASP A 108 -6.38 -1.17 -10.08
C ASP A 108 -6.60 0.00 -11.06
N GLY A 109 -7.14 1.13 -10.61
CA GLY A 109 -7.52 2.27 -11.46
C GLY A 109 -8.60 1.95 -12.51
N ILE A 110 -9.18 0.75 -12.50
CA ILE A 110 -10.12 0.26 -13.50
C ILE A 110 -11.55 0.46 -12.98
N ALA A 111 -12.31 1.28 -13.70
CA ALA A 111 -13.71 1.52 -13.40
C ALA A 111 -14.57 0.29 -13.75
N PRO A 112 -15.61 0.00 -12.95
CA PRO A 112 -16.68 -0.89 -13.39
C PRO A 112 -17.28 -0.40 -14.72
N PRO A 113 -17.67 -1.29 -15.64
CA PRO A 113 -17.69 -2.75 -15.53
C PRO A 113 -16.41 -3.45 -16.03
N PHE A 114 -15.30 -2.74 -16.24
CA PHE A 114 -14.10 -3.30 -16.90
C PHE A 114 -13.13 -4.04 -15.97
N ARG A 115 -13.38 -4.04 -14.65
CA ARG A 115 -12.49 -4.62 -13.63
C ARG A 115 -12.12 -6.08 -13.85
N TRP A 116 -13.00 -6.87 -14.45
CA TRP A 116 -12.74 -8.30 -14.69
C TRP A 116 -11.53 -8.55 -15.62
N LEU A 117 -11.11 -7.55 -16.40
CA LEU A 117 -9.96 -7.64 -17.29
C LEU A 117 -8.68 -7.03 -16.69
N SER A 118 -8.72 -6.42 -15.50
CA SER A 118 -7.56 -5.69 -14.92
C SER A 118 -6.30 -6.54 -14.87
N THR A 119 -6.41 -7.79 -14.42
CA THR A 119 -5.29 -8.75 -14.30
C THR A 119 -4.60 -9.10 -15.62
N ARG A 120 -5.17 -8.73 -16.78
CA ARG A 120 -4.58 -8.96 -18.11
C ARG A 120 -4.02 -7.70 -18.77
N VAL A 121 -4.57 -6.53 -18.44
CA VAL A 121 -4.18 -5.26 -19.10
C VAL A 121 -3.22 -4.46 -18.24
N VAL A 122 -3.14 -4.74 -16.95
CA VAL A 122 -2.33 -3.96 -16.02
C VAL A 122 -0.95 -4.61 -15.86
N LEU A 123 0.10 -3.78 -15.80
CA LEU A 123 1.46 -4.23 -15.54
C LEU A 123 1.62 -4.54 -14.04
N ASP A 124 2.45 -5.54 -13.70
CA ASP A 124 2.61 -6.17 -12.36
C ASP A 124 3.20 -5.26 -11.26
N GLY A 125 2.81 -3.99 -11.21
CA GLY A 125 3.18 -3.01 -10.17
C GLY A 125 4.65 -2.58 -10.14
N GLN A 126 5.57 -3.36 -10.71
CA GLN A 126 7.03 -3.16 -10.60
C GLN A 126 7.51 -1.80 -11.12
N ILE A 127 6.81 -1.22 -12.09
CA ILE A 127 7.19 0.07 -12.69
C ILE A 127 6.40 1.23 -12.07
N SER A 128 5.09 1.07 -11.86
CA SER A 128 4.24 2.15 -11.37
C SER A 128 4.47 2.44 -9.89
N PHE A 129 4.66 1.40 -9.07
CA PHE A 129 4.72 1.53 -7.63
C PHE A 129 5.94 2.34 -7.13
N PRO A 130 7.19 2.04 -7.54
CA PRO A 130 8.34 2.84 -7.15
C PRO A 130 8.21 4.31 -7.56
N SER A 131 7.65 4.58 -8.74
CA SER A 131 7.43 5.96 -9.19
C SER A 131 6.43 6.71 -8.30
N HIS A 132 5.31 6.09 -7.91
CA HIS A 132 4.36 6.73 -7.00
C HIS A 132 4.95 6.97 -5.60
N LEU A 133 5.78 6.03 -5.10
CA LEU A 133 6.52 6.23 -3.87
C LEU A 133 7.51 7.40 -3.96
N GLU A 134 8.29 7.46 -5.04
CA GLU A 134 9.25 8.54 -5.28
C GLU A 134 8.58 9.92 -5.27
N LYS A 135 7.46 10.03 -5.98
CA LYS A 135 6.65 11.26 -6.06
C LYS A 135 6.14 11.69 -4.69
N MET A 136 5.61 10.74 -3.92
CA MET A 136 5.10 11.02 -2.58
C MET A 136 6.23 11.39 -1.62
N ALA A 137 7.34 10.64 -1.64
CA ALA A 137 8.50 10.89 -0.80
C ALA A 137 9.09 12.28 -1.06
N THR A 138 9.27 12.64 -2.32
CA THR A 138 9.72 13.99 -2.74
C THR A 138 8.79 15.07 -2.18
N ALA A 139 7.48 14.88 -2.32
CA ALA A 139 6.51 15.86 -1.83
C ALA A 139 6.49 15.97 -0.30
N MET A 140 6.69 14.87 0.43
CA MET A 140 6.81 14.85 1.89
C MET A 140 8.06 15.60 2.37
N ILE A 141 9.18 15.45 1.65
CA ILE A 141 10.42 16.19 1.93
C ILE A 141 10.19 17.69 1.75
N VAL A 142 9.61 18.10 0.63
CA VAL A 142 9.28 19.50 0.36
C VAL A 142 8.30 20.06 1.40
N ALA A 143 7.28 19.29 1.81
CA ALA A 143 6.36 19.70 2.87
C ALA A 143 7.08 19.94 4.21
N ARG A 144 7.99 19.03 4.57
CA ARG A 144 8.81 19.15 5.78
C ARG A 144 9.73 20.37 5.75
N GLU A 145 10.37 20.66 4.62
CA GLU A 145 11.19 21.87 4.43
C GLU A 145 10.39 23.16 4.61
N ASN A 146 9.07 23.10 4.42
CA ASN A 146 8.12 24.19 4.63
C ASN A 146 7.37 24.06 5.97
N GLU A 147 7.97 23.40 6.96
CA GLU A 147 7.45 23.28 8.34
C GLU A 147 6.13 22.49 8.47
N VAL A 148 5.79 21.64 7.49
CA VAL A 148 4.65 20.73 7.52
C VAL A 148 5.13 19.27 7.64
N PRO A 149 5.54 18.80 8.84
CA PRO A 149 6.01 17.44 9.02
C PRO A 149 4.86 16.44 9.04
N ILE A 150 4.94 15.43 8.19
CA ILE A 150 4.03 14.28 8.20
C ILE A 150 4.42 13.32 9.33
N ARG A 151 3.45 12.93 10.15
CA ARG A 151 3.65 12.08 11.33
C ARG A 151 3.01 10.71 11.20
N GLU A 152 1.98 10.60 10.37
CA GLU A 152 1.26 9.36 10.11
C GLU A 152 1.46 9.02 8.62
N PHE A 153 1.98 7.82 8.34
CA PHE A 153 2.09 7.32 6.99
C PHE A 153 1.39 5.98 6.87
N LYS A 154 0.49 5.88 5.90
CA LYS A 154 -0.29 4.68 5.64
C LYS A 154 -0.06 4.24 4.21
N ILE A 155 0.23 2.96 4.04
CA ILE A 155 0.29 2.30 2.74
C ILE A 155 -0.82 1.25 2.74
N SER A 156 -1.63 1.23 1.68
CA SER A 156 -2.55 0.13 1.45
C SER A 156 -2.68 -0.27 0.01
N GLY A 157 -3.20 -1.47 -0.23
CA GLY A 157 -3.55 -1.94 -1.56
C GLY A 157 -2.51 -2.90 -2.14
N PHE A 158 -2.80 -3.34 -3.36
CA PHE A 158 -2.35 -4.63 -3.88
C PHE A 158 -0.82 -4.82 -3.95
N TYR A 159 -0.35 -5.91 -3.32
CA TYR A 159 0.99 -6.55 -3.36
C TYR A 159 2.10 -5.81 -4.11
N PRO A 160 2.54 -4.65 -3.63
CA PRO A 160 3.59 -3.95 -4.32
C PRO A 160 4.91 -4.68 -4.14
N ARG A 161 5.50 -5.12 -5.25
CA ARG A 161 6.87 -5.65 -5.24
C ARG A 161 7.82 -4.53 -5.62
N ILE A 162 8.44 -3.91 -4.61
CA ILE A 162 9.64 -3.10 -4.86
C ILE A 162 10.82 -4.07 -4.92
N ALA A 163 11.63 -3.97 -5.96
CA ALA A 163 12.94 -4.62 -5.95
C ALA A 163 13.77 -4.00 -4.82
N ALA A 164 14.19 -4.80 -3.84
CA ALA A 164 14.95 -4.36 -2.66
C ALA A 164 16.39 -3.88 -2.99
N GLU A 165 16.67 -3.42 -4.22
CA GLU A 165 18.02 -3.19 -4.72
C GLU A 165 18.25 -1.76 -5.26
N GLU A 166 17.41 -0.79 -4.89
CA GLU A 166 17.58 0.61 -5.30
C GLU A 166 18.01 1.53 -4.12
N PRO A 167 19.32 1.69 -3.86
CA PRO A 167 19.83 2.52 -2.76
C PRO A 167 19.31 3.97 -2.75
N LEU A 168 19.14 4.57 -3.92
CA LEU A 168 18.62 5.95 -4.04
C LEU A 168 17.19 6.07 -3.51
N MET A 169 16.36 5.04 -3.74
CA MET A 169 14.99 5.04 -3.23
C MET A 169 14.97 4.92 -1.70
N TRP A 170 15.91 4.18 -1.11
CA TRP A 170 16.01 4.05 0.34
C TRP A 170 16.39 5.36 1.01
N GLU A 171 17.37 6.08 0.47
CA GLU A 171 17.78 7.39 1.01
C GLU A 171 16.61 8.39 0.95
N LEU A 172 15.90 8.43 -0.18
CA LEU A 172 14.73 9.29 -0.37
C LEU A 172 13.62 8.95 0.63
N MET A 173 13.29 7.67 0.79
CA MET A 173 12.27 7.23 1.73
C MET A 173 12.68 7.46 3.20
N ALA A 174 13.94 7.23 3.55
CA ALA A 174 14.45 7.53 4.89
C ALA A 174 14.29 9.00 5.24
N GLU A 175 14.59 9.88 4.27
CA GLU A 175 14.42 11.31 4.45
C GLU A 175 12.94 11.70 4.57
N ALA A 176 12.08 11.19 3.69
CA ALA A 176 10.64 11.46 3.71
C ALA A 176 9.96 10.99 5.00
N LEU A 177 10.33 9.81 5.49
CA LEU A 177 9.72 9.18 6.67
C LEU A 177 10.39 9.57 8.00
N ALA A 178 11.40 10.45 7.99
CA ALA A 178 12.16 10.82 9.19
C ALA A 178 11.30 11.37 10.35
N ASN A 179 10.12 11.95 10.05
CA ASN A 179 9.20 12.48 11.06
C ASN A 179 8.03 11.54 11.41
N VAL A 180 7.93 10.39 10.73
CA VAL A 180 6.79 9.48 10.91
C VAL A 180 6.88 8.80 12.27
N GLU A 181 5.82 8.98 13.05
CA GLU A 181 5.62 8.40 14.38
C GLU A 181 4.71 7.17 14.30
N GLU A 182 3.79 7.14 13.33
CA GLU A 182 2.85 6.03 13.11
C GLU A 182 2.90 5.55 11.66
N LEU A 183 3.16 4.26 11.49
CA LEU A 183 3.23 3.59 10.19
C LEU A 183 2.19 2.50 10.12
N GLN A 184 1.38 2.51 9.06
CA GLN A 184 0.35 1.51 8.81
C GLN A 184 0.58 0.84 7.46
N VAL A 185 0.55 -0.49 7.44
CA VAL A 185 0.67 -1.31 6.24
C VAL A 185 -0.57 -2.21 6.18
N ILE A 186 -1.43 -1.98 5.18
CA ILE A 186 -2.73 -2.65 5.06
C ILE A 186 -2.82 -3.36 3.72
N ASP A 187 -3.02 -4.68 3.70
CA ASP A 187 -3.10 -5.45 2.45
C ASP A 187 -1.83 -5.32 1.57
N SER A 188 -0.68 -5.01 2.17
CA SER A 188 0.61 -4.85 1.47
C SER A 188 1.76 -5.57 2.20
N PRO A 189 1.71 -6.90 2.35
CA PRO A 189 2.62 -7.64 3.25
C PRO A 189 4.10 -7.56 2.83
N THR A 190 4.37 -7.37 1.54
CA THR A 190 5.73 -7.21 0.98
C THR A 190 6.42 -5.92 1.44
N MET A 191 5.66 -4.90 1.85
CA MET A 191 6.22 -3.63 2.30
C MET A 191 6.98 -3.74 3.62
N VAL A 192 6.67 -4.73 4.45
CA VAL A 192 7.33 -4.90 5.76
C VAL A 192 8.83 -5.13 5.59
N GLU A 193 9.23 -5.97 4.63
CA GLU A 193 10.63 -6.26 4.33
C GLU A 193 11.38 -5.04 3.79
N TYR A 194 10.71 -4.27 2.92
CA TYR A 194 11.28 -3.03 2.39
C TYR A 194 11.45 -1.96 3.49
N LEU A 195 10.43 -1.76 4.33
CA LEU A 195 10.44 -0.77 5.40
C LEU A 195 11.37 -1.15 6.56
N ALA A 196 11.72 -2.43 6.71
CA ALA A 196 12.73 -2.86 7.68
C ALA A 196 14.12 -2.29 7.38
N GLN A 197 14.39 -1.95 6.11
CA GLN A 197 15.69 -1.43 5.65
C GLN A 197 15.78 0.09 5.72
N ILE A 198 14.65 0.78 5.88
CA ILE A 198 14.58 2.24 5.92
C ILE A 198 14.71 2.71 7.37
N PRO A 199 15.66 3.60 7.73
CA PRO A 199 15.72 4.19 9.06
C PRO A 199 14.47 5.00 9.41
N LEU A 200 13.81 4.67 10.52
CA LEU A 200 12.61 5.36 11.00
C LEU A 200 12.83 5.91 12.42
N PRO A 201 13.58 7.02 12.57
CA PRO A 201 14.11 7.49 13.86
C PRO A 201 13.05 8.00 14.84
N ARG A 202 11.80 8.19 14.39
CA ARG A 202 10.67 8.63 15.23
C ARG A 202 9.53 7.63 15.33
N LEU A 203 9.64 6.48 14.66
CA LEU A 203 8.57 5.49 14.64
C LEU A 203 8.28 4.97 16.04
N ARG A 204 7.04 5.12 16.50
CA ARG A 204 6.58 4.61 17.79
C ARG A 204 5.52 3.53 17.64
N ARG A 205 4.67 3.65 16.62
CA ARG A 205 3.54 2.74 16.38
C ARG A 205 3.64 2.14 15.00
N PHE A 206 3.59 0.81 14.94
CA PHE A 206 3.46 0.07 13.70
C PHE A 206 2.15 -0.71 13.70
N GLU A 207 1.41 -0.62 12.62
CA GLU A 207 0.14 -1.31 12.40
C GLU A 207 0.21 -2.14 11.12
N LEU A 208 -0.12 -3.41 11.24
CA LEU A 208 -0.25 -4.35 10.13
C LEU A 208 -1.71 -4.80 10.07
N ALA A 209 -2.34 -4.71 8.90
CA ALA A 209 -3.73 -5.11 8.77
C ALA A 209 -4.06 -5.83 7.46
N SER A 210 -5.05 -6.73 7.50
CA SER A 210 -5.64 -7.42 6.34
C SER A 210 -4.58 -8.01 5.39
N CYS A 211 -3.57 -8.70 5.92
CA CYS A 211 -2.50 -9.23 5.09
C CYS A 211 -1.92 -10.54 5.64
N TRP A 212 -1.18 -11.23 4.77
CA TRP A 212 -0.40 -12.41 5.15
C TRP A 212 0.80 -12.02 6.04
N LEU A 213 0.98 -12.71 7.15
CA LEU A 213 2.11 -12.50 8.05
C LEU A 213 3.31 -13.36 7.66
N SER A 214 4.42 -12.69 7.36
CA SER A 214 5.76 -13.28 7.46
C SER A 214 6.34 -12.94 8.82
N VAL A 215 6.47 -13.94 9.70
CA VAL A 215 7.05 -13.76 11.05
C VAL A 215 8.48 -13.24 10.94
N THR A 216 9.27 -13.79 10.02
CA THR A 216 10.66 -13.36 9.79
C THR A 216 10.75 -11.89 9.37
N ASN A 217 9.87 -11.43 8.47
CA ASN A 217 9.88 -10.03 8.03
C ASN A 217 9.43 -9.09 9.16
N LEU A 218 8.43 -9.51 9.94
CA LEU A 218 7.98 -8.74 11.10
C LEU A 218 9.07 -8.66 12.17
N GLU A 219 9.76 -9.77 12.46
CA GLU A 219 10.89 -9.79 13.39
C GLU A 219 12.02 -8.87 12.92
N ALA A 220 12.43 -8.97 11.66
CA ALA A 220 13.43 -8.10 11.07
C ALA A 220 13.05 -6.62 11.20
N PHE A 221 11.80 -6.27 10.91
CA PHE A 221 11.29 -4.91 11.07
C PHE A 221 11.33 -4.44 12.54
N VAL A 222 10.82 -5.24 13.48
CA VAL A 222 10.77 -4.87 14.90
C VAL A 222 12.18 -4.67 15.46
N TYR A 223 13.14 -5.55 15.10
CA TYR A 223 14.50 -5.44 15.59
C TYR A 223 15.29 -4.30 14.94
N ALA A 224 15.06 -4.01 13.65
CA ALA A 224 15.63 -2.84 12.99
C ALA A 224 15.21 -1.52 13.67
N HIS A 225 14.00 -1.47 14.22
CA HIS A 225 13.43 -0.27 14.86
C HIS A 225 13.32 -0.39 16.39
N ALA A 226 14.14 -1.24 17.02
CA ALA A 226 14.06 -1.55 18.45
C ALA A 226 14.18 -0.31 19.37
N ASP A 227 14.98 0.67 18.96
CA ASP A 227 15.24 1.87 19.76
C ASP A 227 14.04 2.83 19.82
N THR A 228 13.14 2.78 18.82
CA THR A 228 12.07 3.76 18.65
C THR A 228 10.68 3.15 18.80
N LEU A 229 10.47 1.94 18.24
CA LEU A 229 9.18 1.25 18.19
C LEU A 229 8.71 0.84 19.59
N ARG A 230 7.44 1.11 19.91
CA ARG A 230 6.82 0.78 21.22
C ARG A 230 5.48 0.08 21.11
N TYR A 231 4.73 0.33 20.04
CA TYR A 231 3.38 -0.18 19.88
C TYR A 231 3.31 -1.00 18.59
N LEU A 232 2.86 -2.25 18.71
CA LEU A 232 2.54 -3.10 17.57
C LEU A 232 1.03 -3.39 17.59
N HIS A 233 0.36 -3.08 16.47
CA HIS A 233 -1.03 -3.48 16.24
C HIS A 233 -1.11 -4.42 15.05
N MET A 234 -1.90 -5.48 15.19
CA MET A 234 -2.16 -6.45 14.14
C MET A 234 -3.67 -6.67 14.02
N ASP A 235 -4.24 -6.49 12.83
CA ASP A 235 -5.69 -6.59 12.62
C ASP A 235 -6.00 -7.47 11.41
N ASP A 236 -6.87 -8.47 11.55
CA ASP A 236 -7.26 -9.36 10.44
C ASP A 236 -6.03 -9.97 9.70
N ILE A 237 -5.10 -10.52 10.48
CA ILE A 237 -3.87 -11.10 9.95
C ILE A 237 -4.07 -12.56 9.56
N TRP A 238 -3.65 -12.90 8.35
CA TRP A 238 -3.64 -14.28 7.87
C TRP A 238 -2.26 -14.89 8.08
N PHE A 239 -2.20 -16.01 8.81
CA PHE A 239 -0.96 -16.73 9.08
C PHE A 239 -1.08 -18.14 8.52
N LEU A 240 -0.19 -18.53 7.62
CA LEU A 240 -0.19 -19.88 7.05
C LEU A 240 0.59 -20.81 7.98
N ARG A 241 -0.08 -21.82 8.52
CA ARG A 241 0.57 -22.87 9.32
C ARG A 241 0.80 -24.09 8.44
N GLU A 242 2.07 -24.46 8.34
CA GLU A 242 2.48 -25.72 7.73
C GLU A 242 2.59 -26.80 8.81
N GLU A 243 1.80 -27.87 8.66
CA GLU A 243 1.88 -29.06 9.49
C GLU A 243 2.33 -30.24 8.64
N THR A 244 3.56 -30.71 8.87
CA THR A 244 4.07 -31.92 8.22
C THR A 244 3.60 -33.14 9.01
N THR A 245 2.77 -33.96 8.38
CA THR A 245 2.33 -35.27 8.91
C THR A 245 2.96 -36.40 8.09
N ILE A 246 2.78 -37.64 8.55
CA ILE A 246 3.18 -38.84 7.78
C ILE A 246 2.44 -38.92 6.43
N GLU A 247 1.27 -38.26 6.32
CA GLU A 247 0.40 -38.26 5.14
C GLU A 247 0.71 -37.10 4.17
N GLY A 248 1.55 -36.14 4.55
CA GLY A 248 1.98 -35.04 3.70
C GLY A 248 2.07 -33.70 4.41
N ILE A 249 2.02 -32.61 3.64
CA ILE A 249 2.05 -31.24 4.13
C ILE A 249 0.61 -30.71 4.16
N HIS A 250 0.13 -30.33 5.33
CA HIS A 250 -1.16 -29.67 5.50
C HIS A 250 -0.96 -28.17 5.73
N LEU A 251 -1.62 -27.35 4.93
CA LEU A 251 -1.66 -25.90 5.09
C LEU A 251 -2.99 -25.51 5.73
N SER A 252 -2.92 -24.76 6.82
CA SER A 252 -4.11 -24.23 7.50
C SER A 252 -3.92 -22.75 7.84
N VAL A 253 -5.03 -22.03 8.02
CA VAL A 253 -4.99 -20.66 8.52
C VAL A 253 -4.84 -20.72 10.04
N GLY A 254 -3.80 -20.07 10.55
CA GLY A 254 -3.51 -19.96 11.97
C GLY A 254 -4.56 -19.16 12.72
N THR A 255 -4.82 -19.57 13.95
CA THR A 255 -5.63 -18.80 14.92
C THR A 255 -4.82 -17.63 15.48
N THR A 256 -5.49 -16.63 16.08
CA THR A 256 -4.86 -15.55 16.84
C THR A 256 -3.82 -16.06 17.84
N LYS A 257 -4.12 -17.17 18.53
CA LYS A 257 -3.20 -17.82 19.47
C LYS A 257 -1.94 -18.34 18.77
N SER A 258 -2.09 -19.01 17.63
CA SER A 258 -0.92 -19.50 16.88
C SER A 258 -0.04 -18.36 16.36
N ILE A 259 -0.64 -17.22 16.00
CA ILE A 259 0.12 -16.01 15.66
C ILE A 259 0.91 -15.54 16.87
N LEU A 260 0.28 -15.39 18.05
CA LEU A 260 0.96 -15.00 19.29
C LEU A 260 2.11 -15.92 19.69
N ASP A 261 1.93 -17.23 19.51
CA ASP A 261 2.96 -18.23 19.78
C ASP A 261 4.12 -18.08 18.77
N SER A 262 3.81 -17.80 17.50
CA SER A 262 4.83 -17.62 16.45
C SER A 262 5.69 -16.36 16.64
N ILE A 263 5.15 -15.30 17.25
CA ILE A 263 5.88 -14.04 17.50
C ILE A 263 6.46 -13.95 18.92
N ILE A 264 6.73 -15.10 19.56
CA ILE A 264 7.27 -15.14 20.92
C ILE A 264 8.62 -14.40 21.06
N GLY A 265 9.44 -14.40 20.01
CA GLY A 265 10.69 -13.63 19.95
C GLY A 265 10.43 -12.14 20.17
N ILE A 266 9.54 -11.56 19.36
CA ILE A 266 9.11 -10.15 19.49
C ILE A 266 8.56 -9.87 20.89
N ARG A 267 7.65 -10.72 21.38
CA ARG A 267 6.99 -10.53 22.69
C ARG A 267 7.97 -10.55 23.86
N THR A 268 9.05 -11.32 23.76
CA THR A 268 10.05 -11.47 24.84
C THR A 268 11.28 -10.58 24.67
N SER A 269 11.39 -9.87 23.54
CA SER A 269 12.55 -9.03 23.20
C SER A 269 12.77 -7.81 24.09
N GLY A 270 11.71 -7.33 24.76
CA GLY A 270 11.74 -6.07 25.52
C GLY A 270 11.66 -4.80 24.67
N VAL A 271 11.47 -4.93 23.34
CA VAL A 271 11.31 -3.79 22.42
C VAL A 271 9.97 -3.08 22.63
N LEU A 272 8.88 -3.85 22.65
CA LEU A 272 7.52 -3.32 22.68
C LEU A 272 7.08 -2.95 24.10
N TRP A 273 6.22 -1.96 24.22
CA TRP A 273 5.42 -1.64 25.41
C TRP A 273 4.02 -2.21 25.33
N GLU A 274 3.47 -2.31 24.13
CA GLU A 274 2.13 -2.84 23.93
C GLU A 274 2.04 -3.60 22.60
N LEU A 275 1.40 -4.76 22.67
CA LEU A 275 0.94 -5.53 21.52
C LEU A 275 -0.58 -5.64 21.58
N THR A 276 -1.25 -5.29 20.50
CA THR A 276 -2.71 -5.43 20.37
C THR A 276 -3.07 -6.23 19.12
N MET A 277 -4.09 -7.08 19.22
CA MET A 277 -4.63 -7.81 18.06
C MET A 277 -6.15 -7.72 17.96
N ASN A 278 -6.63 -7.67 16.71
CA ASN A 278 -8.04 -7.77 16.30
C ASN A 278 -8.96 -6.81 17.07
N ARG A 279 -9.15 -5.61 16.50
CA ARG A 279 -9.97 -4.57 17.13
C ARG A 279 -11.44 -4.96 17.07
N GLN A 280 -12.10 -4.93 18.23
CA GLN A 280 -13.52 -5.26 18.38
C GLN A 280 -14.39 -4.01 18.44
N ALA A 281 -15.69 -4.18 18.21
CA ALA A 281 -16.68 -3.12 18.40
C ALA A 281 -16.61 -2.56 19.84
N GLY A 282 -16.61 -1.23 19.97
CA GLY A 282 -16.47 -0.56 21.27
C GLY A 282 -15.02 -0.27 21.69
N GLY A 283 -14.02 -0.53 20.84
CA GLY A 283 -12.62 -0.18 21.10
C GLY A 283 -11.86 -1.17 21.98
N HIS A 284 -12.45 -2.34 22.23
CA HIS A 284 -11.75 -3.47 22.85
C HIS A 284 -10.88 -4.20 21.82
N TYR A 285 -9.93 -5.00 22.31
CA TYR A 285 -9.07 -5.84 21.47
C TYR A 285 -9.24 -7.29 21.91
N GLU A 286 -9.20 -8.23 20.96
CA GLU A 286 -9.16 -9.66 21.28
C GLU A 286 -7.94 -9.98 22.15
N ILE A 287 -6.79 -9.41 21.80
CA ILE A 287 -5.56 -9.50 22.57
C ILE A 287 -5.05 -8.10 22.88
N ARG A 288 -4.67 -7.89 24.14
CA ARG A 288 -3.91 -6.73 24.58
C ARG A 288 -2.88 -7.16 25.61
N GLU A 289 -1.62 -7.14 25.22
CA GLU A 289 -0.48 -7.40 26.11
C GLU A 289 0.29 -6.11 26.33
N THR A 290 0.47 -5.73 27.59
CA THR A 290 1.33 -4.61 27.99
C THR A 290 2.60 -5.14 28.62
N PHE A 291 3.74 -4.77 28.05
CA PHE A 291 5.06 -5.13 28.54
C PHE A 291 5.57 -3.95 29.36
N GLY A 292 5.68 -4.11 30.68
CA GLY A 292 6.11 -3.02 31.55
C GLY A 292 7.54 -2.59 31.23
N LYS A 293 7.77 -1.29 30.99
CA LYS A 293 9.04 -0.67 31.38
C LYS A 293 8.91 -0.22 32.83
N ALA A 294 9.79 -0.75 33.69
CA ALA A 294 10.02 -0.18 35.00
C ALA A 294 10.41 1.30 34.83
N ARG A 295 9.64 2.18 35.50
CA ARG A 295 9.95 3.56 35.92
C ARG A 295 11.06 4.29 35.14
N GLU A 296 10.68 5.26 34.32
CA GLU A 296 11.51 6.46 34.15
C GLU A 296 11.26 7.36 35.37
N SER A 297 12.25 7.37 36.26
CA SER A 297 12.44 8.32 37.36
C SER A 297 13.18 9.56 36.87
#